data_AF-A0A9C7WGD3-F1
#
_entry.id   AF-A0A9C7WGD3-F1
#
_cell.length_a   1.000
_cell.length_b   1.000
_cell.length_c   1.000
_cell.angle_alpha   90.00
_cell.angle_beta   90.00
_cell.angle_gamma   90.00
#
_symmetry.space_group_name_H-M   'P 1'
#
loop_
_entity.id
_entity.type
_entity.pdbx_description
1 polymer ?
#
loop_
_entity_poly.entity_id
_entity_poly.type
_entity_poly.pdbx_seq_one_letter_code
_entity_poly.pdbx_strand_id
1 'polypeptide(L)'
;MRPEDQLIERRREKLSKLREMGVEPYPYKFQVTHTSREVKEEFDSLSSARDPVSVAGRIMSVREHGKTCFSHIQDWEGRIQIYIRRDVVGDEAFSTFKLLDIGDIIGVRGTVFRTRTGEITVEVGSFQVLCKSLRPLPVVKEKVEGDRRIIYDPFTDKEQRYRQRYVDLIVNPDVREVFR
;
A
#
# COMPACT_ATOMS: atom_id res chain seq x y z
N MET A 1 25.29 -12.18 8.80
CA MET A 1 24.17 -11.23 8.82
C MET A 1 22.90 -11.98 8.44
N ARG A 2 21.81 -11.88 9.20
CA ARG A 2 20.58 -12.61 8.85
C ARG A 2 19.95 -11.99 7.60
N PRO A 3 19.21 -12.75 6.77
CA PRO A 3 18.56 -12.20 5.57
C PRO A 3 17.65 -10.99 5.86
N GLU A 4 17.00 -10.97 7.03
CA GLU A 4 16.18 -9.84 7.49
C GLU A 4 17.01 -8.57 7.72
N ASP A 5 18.20 -8.69 8.29
CA ASP A 5 19.06 -7.53 8.57
C ASP A 5 19.47 -6.85 7.25
N GLN A 6 19.71 -7.61 6.17
CA GLN A 6 20.03 -7.05 4.84
C GLN A 6 18.85 -6.27 4.26
N LEU A 7 17.61 -6.76 4.45
CA LEU A 7 16.41 -6.06 4.01
C LEU A 7 16.19 -4.75 4.78
N ILE A 8 16.48 -4.76 6.09
CA ILE A 8 16.41 -3.56 6.93
C ILE A 8 17.43 -2.52 6.46
N GLU A 9 18.66 -2.94 6.16
CA GLU A 9 19.70 -2.02 5.70
C GLU A 9 19.33 -1.39 4.35
N ARG A 10 18.83 -2.19 3.39
CA ARG A 10 18.32 -1.66 2.12
C ARG A 10 17.18 -0.65 2.30
N ARG A 11 16.30 -0.87 3.29
CA ARG A 11 15.21 0.08 3.61
C ARG A 11 15.75 1.37 4.23
N ARG A 12 16.82 1.31 5.01
CA ARG A 12 17.53 2.50 5.54
C ARG A 12 18.20 3.29 4.43
N GLU A 13 18.87 2.63 3.49
CA GLU A 13 19.44 3.29 2.31
C GLU A 13 18.37 4.03 1.50
N LYS A 14 17.22 3.36 1.25
CA LYS A 14 16.07 4.00 0.58
C LYS A 14 15.51 5.18 1.37
N LEU A 15 15.46 5.09 2.70
CA LEU A 15 15.05 6.20 3.57
C LEU A 15 16.00 7.40 3.42
N SER A 16 17.31 7.17 3.39
CA SER A 16 18.30 8.23 3.18
C SER A 16 18.11 8.90 1.82
N LYS A 17 17.91 8.11 0.75
CA LYS A 17 17.63 8.64 -0.60
C LYS A 17 16.36 9.48 -0.66
N LEU A 18 15.29 9.07 0.02
CA LEU A 18 14.07 9.88 0.11
C LEU A 18 14.36 11.26 0.72
N ARG A 19 15.15 11.30 1.79
CA ARG A 19 15.55 12.57 2.45
C ARG A 19 16.46 13.43 1.57
N GLU A 20 17.40 12.81 0.85
CA GLU A 20 18.26 13.49 -0.12
C GLU A 20 17.45 14.13 -1.26
N MET A 21 16.35 13.48 -1.66
CA MET A 21 15.38 14.03 -2.61
C MET A 21 14.42 15.06 -1.99
N GLY A 22 14.62 15.48 -0.73
CA GLY A 22 13.76 16.45 -0.04
C GLY A 22 12.38 15.92 0.35
N VAL A 23 12.15 14.61 0.27
CA VAL A 23 10.88 13.99 0.67
C VAL A 23 10.90 13.78 2.18
N GLU A 24 9.89 14.31 2.88
CA GLU A 24 9.67 14.03 4.31
C GLU A 24 9.01 12.64 4.47
N PRO A 25 9.71 11.63 5.00
CA PRO A 25 9.18 10.27 5.13
C PRO A 25 8.19 10.08 6.29
N TYR A 26 8.10 11.03 7.23
CA TYR A 26 7.22 10.97 8.40
C TYR A 26 6.50 12.33 8.65
N PRO A 27 5.64 12.79 7.74
CA PRO A 27 4.92 14.06 7.89
C PRO A 27 3.92 14.03 9.04
N TYR A 28 3.61 15.21 9.58
CA TYR A 28 2.72 15.36 10.73
C TYR A 28 1.24 15.07 10.42
N LYS A 29 0.78 15.39 9.21
CA LYS A 29 -0.64 15.27 8.82
C LYS A 29 -0.81 14.90 7.35
N PHE A 30 -1.88 14.18 7.08
CA PHE A 30 -2.43 13.97 5.75
C PHE A 30 -3.95 13.96 5.85
N GLN A 31 -4.63 14.70 4.98
CA GLN A 31 -6.08 14.80 5.01
C GLN A 31 -6.69 13.70 4.13
N VAL A 32 -7.37 12.75 4.77
CA VAL A 32 -8.15 11.70 4.11
C VAL A 32 -9.59 12.20 3.95
N THR A 33 -10.16 11.96 2.78
CA THR A 33 -11.57 12.29 2.48
C THR A 33 -12.47 11.06 2.48
N HIS A 34 -11.92 9.91 2.08
CA HIS A 34 -12.69 8.68 1.92
C HIS A 34 -11.84 7.48 2.38
N THR A 35 -12.50 6.44 2.87
CA THR A 35 -11.93 5.11 3.04
C THR A 35 -11.95 4.33 1.72
N SER A 36 -11.23 3.21 1.70
CA SER A 36 -11.21 2.26 0.60
C SER A 36 -12.58 1.64 0.32
N ARG A 37 -13.45 1.58 1.34
CA ARG A 37 -14.80 1.07 1.23
C ARG A 37 -15.73 2.13 0.66
N GLU A 38 -15.69 3.35 1.21
CA GLU A 38 -16.48 4.50 0.73
C GLU A 38 -16.21 4.76 -0.77
N VAL A 39 -14.94 4.75 -1.20
CA VAL A 39 -14.58 4.89 -2.63
C VAL A 39 -15.24 3.83 -3.52
N LYS A 40 -15.45 2.61 -3.01
CA LYS A 40 -16.07 1.53 -3.78
C LYS A 40 -17.59 1.62 -3.78
N GLU A 41 -18.18 1.94 -2.65
CA GLU A 41 -19.63 2.07 -2.49
C GLU A 41 -20.16 3.29 -3.24
N GLU A 42 -19.40 4.38 -3.27
CA GLU A 42 -19.77 5.65 -3.92
C GLU A 42 -19.20 5.82 -5.34
N PHE A 43 -18.69 4.74 -5.94
CA PHE A 43 -17.96 4.78 -7.21
C PHE A 43 -18.69 5.53 -8.33
N ASP A 44 -19.99 5.27 -8.53
CA ASP A 44 -20.75 5.85 -9.65
C ASP A 44 -20.85 7.38 -9.50
N SER A 45 -21.00 7.88 -8.27
CA SER A 45 -21.03 9.32 -7.97
C SER A 45 -19.65 9.95 -8.18
N LEU A 46 -18.62 9.38 -7.55
CA LEU A 46 -17.24 9.90 -7.58
C LEU A 46 -16.66 9.91 -9.00
N SER A 47 -16.90 8.85 -9.77
CA SER A 47 -16.40 8.76 -11.15
C SER A 47 -17.09 9.74 -12.10
N SER A 48 -18.39 10.01 -11.87
CA SER A 48 -19.16 10.98 -12.68
C SER A 48 -18.76 12.42 -12.39
N ALA A 49 -18.60 12.77 -11.10
CA ALA A 49 -18.17 14.09 -10.66
C ALA A 49 -16.72 14.41 -11.08
N ARG A 50 -15.88 13.38 -11.20
CA ARG A 50 -14.42 13.48 -11.42
C ARG A 50 -13.70 14.27 -10.32
N ASP A 51 -14.32 14.39 -9.15
CA ASP A 51 -13.69 15.02 -8.01
C ASP A 51 -12.58 14.11 -7.46
N PRO A 52 -11.40 14.68 -7.14
CA PRO A 52 -10.31 13.88 -6.62
C PRO A 52 -10.60 13.43 -5.19
N VAL A 53 -10.52 12.13 -4.95
CA VAL A 53 -10.52 11.55 -3.62
C VAL A 53 -9.11 11.57 -3.03
N SER A 54 -9.04 11.72 -1.71
CA SER A 54 -7.84 11.53 -0.92
C SER A 54 -8.01 10.31 -0.01
N VAL A 55 -7.15 9.31 -0.20
CA VAL A 55 -7.12 8.03 0.54
C VAL A 55 -5.73 7.81 1.12
N ALA A 56 -5.61 7.11 2.24
CA ALA A 56 -4.31 6.76 2.81
C ALA A 56 -4.30 5.30 3.25
N GLY A 57 -3.16 4.62 3.06
CA GLY A 57 -3.05 3.23 3.43
C GLY A 57 -1.65 2.66 3.29
N ARG A 58 -1.49 1.45 3.81
CA ARG A 58 -0.26 0.67 3.75
C ARG A 58 -0.14 -0.03 2.40
N ILE A 59 0.99 0.12 1.72
CA ILE A 59 1.29 -0.60 0.48
C ILE A 59 1.34 -2.10 0.75
N MET A 60 0.45 -2.87 0.11
CA MET A 60 0.38 -4.33 0.24
C MET A 60 0.96 -5.06 -0.96
N SER A 61 0.98 -4.43 -2.13
CA SER A 61 1.56 -4.98 -3.36
C SER A 61 2.07 -3.88 -4.26
N VAL A 62 3.11 -4.15 -5.06
CA VAL A 62 3.62 -3.24 -6.09
C VAL A 62 3.84 -4.06 -7.37
N ARG A 63 3.30 -3.59 -8.49
CA ARG A 63 3.40 -4.22 -9.82
C ARG A 63 3.83 -3.16 -10.82
N GLU A 64 5.09 -3.24 -11.25
CA GLU A 64 5.68 -2.26 -12.16
C GLU A 64 5.54 -2.68 -13.62
N HIS A 65 5.18 -1.71 -14.47
CA HIS A 65 5.07 -1.87 -15.92
C HIS A 65 5.69 -0.64 -16.61
N GLY A 66 7.03 -0.59 -16.60
CA GLY A 66 7.82 0.46 -17.26
C GLY A 66 7.56 1.86 -16.68
N LYS A 67 6.70 2.64 -17.36
CA LYS A 67 6.31 4.02 -16.98
C LYS A 67 5.06 4.07 -16.09
N THR A 68 4.53 2.92 -15.70
CA THR A 68 3.32 2.83 -14.88
C THR A 68 3.52 1.84 -13.75
N CYS A 69 2.74 1.99 -12.68
CA CYS A 69 2.75 1.09 -11.54
C CYS A 69 1.33 0.89 -11.02
N PHE A 70 0.96 -0.35 -10.74
CA PHE A 70 -0.23 -0.68 -9.97
C PHE A 70 0.17 -1.09 -8.56
N SER A 71 -0.55 -0.59 -7.57
CA SER A 71 -0.33 -0.96 -6.18
C SER A 71 -1.66 -1.11 -5.46
N HIS A 72 -1.67 -1.89 -4.38
CA HIS A 72 -2.80 -1.92 -3.45
C HIS A 72 -2.36 -1.23 -2.18
N ILE A 73 -3.17 -0.29 -1.71
CA ILE A 73 -3.03 0.26 -0.37
C ILE A 73 -4.16 -0.27 0.53
N GLN A 74 -3.82 -0.58 1.77
CA GLN A 74 -4.74 -1.09 2.77
C GLN A 74 -4.95 -0.05 3.87
N ASP A 75 -6.20 0.32 4.10
CA ASP A 75 -6.61 1.12 5.24
C ASP A 75 -7.33 0.24 6.27
N TRP A 76 -8.01 0.89 7.22
CA TRP A 76 -8.73 0.20 8.27
C TRP A 76 -10.01 -0.51 7.76
N GLU A 77 -10.55 -0.13 6.59
CA GLU A 77 -11.76 -0.71 6.02
C GLU A 77 -11.53 -1.74 4.92
N GLY A 78 -10.35 -1.78 4.33
CA GLY A 78 -10.09 -2.70 3.24
C GLY A 78 -8.89 -2.30 2.40
N ARG A 79 -8.91 -2.74 1.14
CA ARG A 79 -7.88 -2.47 0.15
C ARG A 79 -8.46 -1.72 -1.03
N ILE A 80 -7.72 -0.76 -1.56
CA ILE A 80 -8.04 -0.09 -2.82
C ILE A 80 -6.83 -0.14 -3.75
N GLN A 81 -7.08 -0.37 -5.04
CA GLN A 81 -6.03 -0.31 -6.05
C GLN A 81 -5.73 1.16 -6.37
N ILE A 82 -4.44 1.44 -6.56
CA ILE A 82 -3.95 2.73 -7.06
C ILE A 82 -3.17 2.50 -8.35
N TYR A 83 -3.29 3.45 -9.26
CA TYR A 83 -2.61 3.44 -10.55
C TYR A 83 -1.78 4.70 -10.72
N ILE A 84 -0.46 4.53 -10.77
CA ILE A 84 0.50 5.61 -10.89
C ILE A 84 1.06 5.61 -12.30
N ARG A 85 1.03 6.75 -12.98
CA ARG A 85 1.69 6.93 -14.27
C ARG A 85 2.70 8.07 -14.22
N ARG A 86 3.88 7.83 -14.78
CA ARG A 86 4.99 8.80 -14.81
C ARG A 86 4.64 10.11 -15.52
N ASP A 87 3.83 10.04 -16.57
CA ASP A 87 3.35 11.20 -17.33
C ASP A 87 2.34 12.06 -16.54
N VAL A 88 1.69 11.49 -15.51
CA VAL A 88 0.74 12.20 -14.64
C VAL A 88 1.45 12.80 -13.43
N VAL A 89 2.21 12.00 -12.68
CA VAL A 89 2.84 12.45 -11.42
C VAL A 89 4.19 13.15 -11.62
N GLY A 90 4.79 13.03 -12.80
CA GLY A 90 6.12 13.55 -13.12
C GLY A 90 7.27 12.58 -12.74
N ASP A 91 8.46 12.84 -13.29
CA ASP A 91 9.63 11.96 -13.15
C ASP A 91 10.13 11.87 -11.70
N GLU A 92 10.12 12.98 -10.96
CA GLU A 92 10.58 13.04 -9.56
C GLU A 92 9.68 12.23 -8.64
N ALA A 93 8.37 12.50 -8.64
CA ALA A 93 7.41 11.75 -7.83
C ALA A 93 7.37 10.27 -8.21
N PHE A 94 7.49 9.94 -9.50
CA PHE A 94 7.56 8.54 -9.93
C PHE A 94 8.83 7.84 -9.42
N SER A 95 9.96 8.54 -9.40
CA SER A 95 11.21 8.03 -8.84
C SER A 95 11.12 7.85 -7.32
N THR A 96 10.48 8.78 -6.62
CA THR A 96 10.14 8.65 -5.20
C THR A 96 9.28 7.42 -4.95
N PHE A 97 8.26 7.17 -5.79
CA PHE A 97 7.39 6.00 -5.63
C PHE A 97 8.16 4.68 -5.77
N LYS A 98 9.14 4.60 -6.69
CA LYS A 98 10.00 3.43 -6.87
C LYS A 98 10.92 3.13 -5.67
N LEU A 99 11.16 4.11 -4.81
CA LEU A 99 11.89 3.90 -3.55
C LEU A 99 11.02 3.25 -2.47
N LEU A 100 9.70 3.25 -2.62
CA LEU A 100 8.79 2.65 -1.65
C LEU A 100 8.78 1.12 -1.73
N ASP A 101 8.36 0.49 -0.64
CA ASP A 101 8.29 -0.95 -0.46
C ASP A 101 6.93 -1.34 0.16
N ILE A 102 6.57 -2.63 0.01
CA ILE A 102 5.46 -3.23 0.75
C ILE A 102 5.64 -2.95 2.25
N GLY A 103 4.57 -2.49 2.90
CA GLY A 103 4.56 -2.09 4.30
C GLY A 103 4.73 -0.60 4.53
N ASP A 104 5.22 0.18 3.56
CA ASP A 104 5.22 1.65 3.69
C ASP A 104 3.79 2.20 3.67
N ILE A 105 3.56 3.35 4.29
CA ILE A 105 2.25 4.03 4.30
C ILE A 105 2.33 5.26 3.42
N ILE A 106 1.36 5.41 2.53
CA ILE A 106 1.23 6.55 1.63
C ILE A 106 -0.17 7.14 1.68
N GLY A 107 -0.25 8.44 1.43
CA GLY A 107 -1.47 9.16 1.12
C GLY A 107 -1.51 9.41 -0.39
N VAL A 108 -2.66 9.22 -1.01
CA VAL A 108 -2.86 9.33 -2.45
C VAL A 108 -4.04 10.26 -2.68
N ARG A 109 -3.87 11.22 -3.60
CA ARG A 109 -4.94 12.06 -4.12
C ARG A 109 -5.09 11.84 -5.61
N GLY A 110 -6.30 11.57 -6.06
CA GLY A 110 -6.54 11.14 -7.43
C GLY A 110 -8.00 10.95 -7.78
N THR A 111 -8.28 10.70 -9.05
CA THR A 111 -9.64 10.44 -9.55
C THR A 111 -9.93 8.94 -9.55
N VAL A 112 -11.20 8.57 -9.44
CA VAL A 112 -11.62 7.17 -9.39
C VAL A 112 -12.04 6.70 -10.78
N PHE A 113 -11.59 5.52 -11.18
CA PHE A 113 -12.00 4.87 -12.42
C PHE A 113 -12.08 3.35 -12.25
N ARG A 114 -12.66 2.68 -13.24
CA ARG A 114 -12.72 1.22 -13.31
C ARG A 114 -11.77 0.72 -14.38
N THR A 115 -10.89 -0.21 -14.01
CA THR A 115 -9.97 -0.83 -14.98
C THR A 115 -10.72 -1.77 -15.93
N ARG A 116 -10.04 -2.24 -16.98
CA ARG A 116 -10.58 -3.23 -17.91
C ARG A 116 -10.98 -4.55 -17.25
N THR A 117 -10.34 -4.91 -16.13
CA THR A 117 -10.65 -6.10 -15.34
C THR A 117 -11.83 -5.88 -14.38
N GLY A 118 -12.44 -4.70 -14.38
CA GLY A 118 -13.58 -4.36 -13.55
C GLY A 118 -13.23 -3.83 -12.15
N GLU A 119 -11.94 -3.69 -11.84
CA GLU A 119 -11.45 -3.28 -10.51
C GLU A 119 -11.49 -1.76 -10.34
N ILE A 120 -12.12 -1.30 -9.25
CA ILE A 120 -12.18 0.12 -8.88
C ILE A 120 -10.79 0.57 -8.43
N THR A 121 -10.30 1.65 -9.03
CA THR A 121 -8.91 2.11 -8.90
C THR A 121 -8.85 3.62 -8.79
N VAL A 122 -7.94 4.13 -7.97
CA VAL A 122 -7.61 5.56 -7.90
C VAL A 122 -6.45 5.84 -8.85
N GLU A 123 -6.67 6.64 -9.89
CA GLU A 123 -5.61 7.19 -10.73
C GLU A 123 -4.89 8.30 -9.95
N VAL A 124 -3.61 8.09 -9.66
CA VAL A 124 -2.85 8.95 -8.77
C VAL A 124 -2.45 10.24 -9.50
N GLY A 125 -3.00 11.36 -9.04
CA GLY A 125 -2.55 12.70 -9.46
C GLY A 125 -1.38 13.18 -8.61
N SER A 126 -1.39 12.88 -7.31
CA SER A 126 -0.29 13.15 -6.39
C SER A 126 -0.29 12.15 -5.24
N PHE A 127 0.86 11.91 -4.63
CA PHE A 127 0.94 11.12 -3.40
C PHE A 127 1.93 11.74 -2.42
N GLN A 128 1.80 11.36 -1.15
CA GLN A 128 2.70 11.73 -0.07
C GLN A 128 3.16 10.48 0.67
N VAL A 129 4.45 10.39 0.97
CA VAL A 129 4.98 9.37 1.87
C VAL A 129 4.57 9.74 3.28
N LEU A 130 3.88 8.83 3.99
CA LEU A 130 3.40 9.07 5.35
C LEU A 130 4.23 8.33 6.39
N CYS A 131 4.75 7.16 6.03
CA CYS A 131 5.65 6.40 6.88
C CYS A 131 6.48 5.42 6.05
N LYS A 132 7.81 5.55 6.12
CA LYS A 132 8.72 4.51 5.62
C LYS A 132 8.83 3.40 6.66
N SER A 133 8.45 2.19 6.28
CA SER A 133 8.65 1.01 7.11
C SER A 133 10.08 0.51 6.95
N LEU A 134 10.82 0.39 8.06
CA LEU A 134 12.20 -0.15 8.08
C LEU A 134 12.24 -1.67 8.22
N ARG A 135 11.22 -2.25 8.86
CA ARG A 135 11.07 -3.71 8.98
C ARG A 135 10.11 -4.21 7.89
N PRO A 136 10.48 -5.26 7.14
CA PRO A 136 9.57 -5.85 6.18
C PRO A 136 8.39 -6.52 6.89
N LEU A 137 7.21 -6.50 6.25
CA LEU A 137 6.10 -7.34 6.69
C LEU A 137 6.45 -8.82 6.47
N PRO A 138 5.92 -9.75 7.30
CA PRO A 138 5.99 -11.17 6.99
C PRO A 138 5.34 -11.43 5.64
N VAL A 139 6.04 -12.14 4.75
CA VAL A 139 5.52 -12.44 3.42
C VAL A 139 4.60 -13.64 3.54
N VAL A 140 3.29 -13.41 3.48
CA VAL A 140 2.30 -14.47 3.28
C VAL A 140 2.52 -15.02 1.87
N LYS A 141 2.96 -16.27 1.76
CA LYS A 141 3.18 -16.93 0.46
C LYS A 141 1.96 -17.75 0.12
N GLU A 142 1.15 -17.30 -0.81
CA GLU A 142 0.11 -18.13 -1.42
C GLU A 142 0.74 -18.98 -2.52
N LYS A 143 0.70 -20.31 -2.37
CA LYS A 143 1.13 -21.27 -3.38
C LYS A 143 -0.10 -22.02 -3.88
N VAL A 144 -0.29 -22.09 -5.18
CA VAL A 144 -1.33 -22.93 -5.79
C VAL A 144 -0.72 -24.31 -6.01
N GLU A 145 -1.22 -25.33 -5.31
CA GLU A 145 -0.90 -26.75 -5.56
C GLU A 145 -2.17 -27.45 -6.06
N GLY A 146 -2.24 -27.72 -7.37
CA GLY A 146 -3.45 -28.21 -8.03
C GLY A 146 -4.56 -27.15 -8.02
N ASP A 147 -5.78 -27.53 -7.61
CA ASP A 147 -6.92 -26.61 -7.45
C ASP A 147 -6.99 -25.94 -6.06
N ARG A 148 -5.98 -26.15 -5.21
CA ARG A 148 -5.97 -25.62 -3.83
C ARG A 148 -4.98 -24.47 -3.68
N ARG A 149 -5.47 -23.34 -3.17
CA ARG A 149 -4.65 -22.22 -2.69
C ARG A 149 -4.14 -22.55 -1.29
N ILE A 150 -2.85 -22.86 -1.16
CA ILE A 150 -2.17 -23.05 0.12
C ILE A 150 -1.55 -21.72 0.52
N ILE A 151 -2.12 -21.08 1.54
CA ILE A 151 -1.57 -19.87 2.14
C ILE A 151 -0.54 -20.30 3.18
N TYR A 152 0.74 -20.22 2.83
CA TYR A 152 1.83 -20.28 3.80
C TYR A 152 1.91 -18.92 4.49
N ASP A 153 1.13 -18.78 5.55
CA ASP A 153 1.22 -17.63 6.44
C ASP A 153 2.33 -17.89 7.49
N PRO A 154 3.47 -17.17 7.40
CA PRO A 154 4.54 -17.27 8.38
C PRO A 154 4.12 -16.75 9.77
N PHE A 155 2.91 -16.18 9.90
CA PHE A 155 2.40 -15.57 11.11
C PHE A 155 1.20 -16.32 11.71
N THR A 156 1.26 -17.66 11.71
CA THR A 156 0.23 -18.56 12.26
C THR A 156 0.46 -18.96 13.71
N ASP A 157 1.69 -18.83 14.22
CA ASP A 157 2.03 -19.17 15.61
C ASP A 157 1.29 -18.27 16.61
N LYS A 158 0.53 -18.88 17.52
CA LYS A 158 -0.34 -18.14 18.45
C LYS A 158 0.46 -17.20 19.35
N GLU A 159 1.62 -17.62 19.86
CA GLU A 159 2.41 -16.80 20.77
C GLU A 159 2.96 -15.57 20.05
N GLN A 160 3.52 -15.74 18.85
CA GLN A 160 3.98 -14.63 18.02
C GLN A 160 2.83 -13.68 17.67
N ARG A 161 1.64 -14.19 17.33
CA ARG A 161 0.47 -13.36 17.05
C ARG A 161 0.03 -12.52 18.23
N TYR A 162 0.12 -13.05 19.44
CA TYR A 162 -0.13 -12.28 20.66
C TYR A 162 0.97 -11.23 20.90
N ARG A 163 2.25 -11.59 20.73
CA ARG A 163 3.40 -10.68 20.95
C ARG A 163 3.50 -9.55 19.92
N GLN A 164 3.17 -9.82 18.66
CA GLN A 164 3.20 -8.84 17.58
C GLN A 164 1.81 -8.68 16.95
N ARG A 165 0.81 -8.40 17.80
CA ARG A 165 -0.58 -8.19 17.37
C ARG A 165 -0.71 -7.13 16.27
N TYR A 166 0.13 -6.10 16.30
CA TYR A 166 0.16 -5.06 15.26
C TYR A 166 0.48 -5.63 13.87
N VAL A 167 1.29 -6.69 13.78
CA VAL A 167 1.56 -7.41 12.51
C VAL A 167 0.38 -8.31 12.16
N ASP A 168 -0.17 -9.03 13.15
CA ASP A 168 -1.32 -9.93 12.97
C ASP A 168 -2.48 -9.20 12.29
N LEU A 169 -2.87 -8.04 12.81
CA LEU A 169 -4.00 -7.26 12.33
C LEU A 169 -3.79 -6.69 10.91
N ILE A 170 -2.53 -6.62 10.44
CA ILE A 170 -2.21 -6.18 9.08
C ILE A 170 -2.36 -7.35 8.09
N VAL A 171 -1.79 -8.51 8.45
CA VAL A 171 -1.67 -9.66 7.53
C VAL A 171 -2.88 -10.60 7.55
N ASN A 172 -3.64 -10.60 8.66
CA ASN A 172 -4.83 -11.43 8.87
C ASN A 172 -6.10 -10.57 9.01
N PRO A 173 -6.77 -10.22 7.89
CA PRO A 173 -7.99 -9.41 7.92
C PRO A 173 -9.11 -10.01 8.78
N ASP A 174 -9.29 -11.34 8.76
CA ASP A 174 -10.33 -12.02 9.53
C ASP A 174 -10.17 -11.78 11.03
N VAL A 175 -8.93 -11.67 11.50
CA VAL A 175 -8.62 -11.42 12.91
C VAL A 175 -8.96 -9.98 13.27
N ARG A 176 -8.71 -9.05 12.35
CA ARG A 176 -9.07 -7.64 12.53
C ARG A 176 -10.58 -7.47 12.68
N GLU A 177 -11.39 -8.21 11.93
CA GLU A 177 -12.85 -8.16 12.06
C GLU A 177 -13.35 -8.63 13.42
N VAL A 178 -12.64 -9.55 14.09
CA VAL A 178 -13.00 -9.99 15.47
C VAL A 178 -12.84 -8.86 16.49
N PHE A 179 -11.98 -7.88 16.24
CA PHE A 179 -11.71 -6.75 17.15
C PHE A 179 -12.48 -5.47 16.78
N ARG A 180 -13.36 -5.52 15.77
CA ARG A 180 -14.16 -4.37 15.34
C ARG A 180 -15.42 -4.18 16.17
#